data_AF-A0A7C9M609-F1
#
_entry.id   AF-A0A7C9M609-F1
#
_cell.length_a   1.000
_cell.length_b   1.000
_cell.length_c   1.000
_cell.angle_alpha   90.00
_cell.angle_beta   90.00
_cell.angle_gamma   90.00
#
_symmetry.space_group_name_H-M   'P 1'
#
loop_
_entity.id
_entity.type
_entity.pdbx_description
1 polymer ?
#
loop_
_entity_poly.entity_id
_entity_poly.type
_entity_poly.pdbx_seq_one_letter_code
_entity_poly.pdbx_strand_id
1 'polypeptide(L)'
;MPTRIAPTLDVLQGNLTDLDPAKGVQAIERWETGLEDADWRGAKTIHADLGALRRQLESDAPDGEKIAELLTKLGESTARAAAHVEGKTGEQLQALAEALQGAGTGLGTA
;
A
#
# COMPACT_ATOMS: atom_id res chain seq x y z
N MET A 1 0.50 -3.63 -19.87
CA MET A 1 1.43 -4.65 -19.32
C MET A 1 0.84 -5.21 -18.04
N PRO A 2 1.14 -6.45 -17.58
CA PRO A 2 0.65 -6.92 -16.29
C PRO A 2 1.26 -6.05 -15.18
N THR A 3 0.41 -5.40 -14.40
CA THR A 3 0.75 -4.65 -13.18
C THR A 3 1.61 -5.55 -12.29
N ARG A 4 2.88 -5.19 -12.04
CA ARG A 4 3.81 -5.99 -11.23
C ARG A 4 3.49 -5.82 -9.74
N ILE A 5 2.34 -6.34 -9.31
CA ILE A 5 1.88 -6.29 -7.90
C ILE A 5 2.62 -7.32 -7.04
N ALA A 6 3.04 -8.44 -7.64
CA ALA A 6 3.72 -9.54 -6.95
C ALA A 6 4.96 -9.14 -6.12
N PRO A 7 5.94 -8.37 -6.64
CA PRO A 7 7.12 -8.00 -5.84
C PRO A 7 6.78 -7.02 -4.71
N THR A 8 5.72 -6.22 -4.84
CA THR A 8 5.24 -5.35 -3.77
C THR A 8 4.55 -6.16 -2.66
N LEU A 9 3.78 -7.18 -3.05
CA LEU A 9 3.13 -8.11 -2.13
C LEU A 9 4.14 -8.84 -1.24
N ASP A 10 5.25 -9.31 -1.83
CA ASP A 10 6.31 -10.04 -1.12
C ASP A 10 7.00 -9.17 -0.05
N VAL A 11 7.24 -7.89 -0.37
CA VAL A 11 7.84 -6.93 0.56
C VAL A 11 6.87 -6.49 1.66
N LEU A 12 5.59 -6.34 1.34
CA LEU A 12 4.56 -5.94 2.32
C LEU A 12 4.09 -7.12 3.19
N GLN A 13 4.12 -8.36 2.70
CA GLN A 13 3.87 -9.55 3.49
C GLN A 13 5.07 -9.92 4.39
N GLY A 14 6.28 -9.51 4.02
CA GLY A 14 7.47 -9.66 4.85
C GLY A 14 7.50 -8.66 6.01
N ASN A 15 6.85 -8.99 7.13
CA ASN A 15 6.90 -8.26 8.41
C ASN A 15 6.97 -6.73 8.27
N LEU A 16 5.84 -6.11 7.96
CA LEU A 16 5.63 -4.66 8.07
C LEU A 16 6.01 -4.09 9.45
N THR A 17 6.08 -4.93 10.48
CA THR A 17 6.53 -4.60 11.85
C THR A 17 8.04 -4.42 12.01
N ASP A 18 8.86 -4.89 11.06
CA ASP A 18 10.32 -4.74 11.03
C ASP A 18 10.75 -3.75 9.93
N LEU A 19 9.77 -3.02 9.39
CA LEU A 19 9.93 -2.18 8.21
C LEU A 19 10.72 -0.93 8.58
N ASP A 20 12.02 -1.01 8.35
CA ASP A 20 12.87 0.16 8.19
C ASP A 20 12.12 1.18 7.30
N PRO A 21 11.91 2.43 7.76
CA PRO A 21 11.16 3.44 7.01
C PRO A 21 11.63 3.56 5.56
N ALA A 22 12.94 3.37 5.31
CA ALA A 22 13.52 3.39 3.98
C ALA A 22 13.02 2.23 3.08
N LYS A 23 12.80 1.03 3.64
CA LYS A 23 12.24 -0.11 2.89
C LYS A 23 10.76 0.11 2.59
N GLY A 24 10.02 0.72 3.52
CA GLY A 24 8.63 1.10 3.29
C GLY A 24 8.47 2.10 2.16
N VAL A 25 9.30 3.16 2.17
CA VAL A 25 9.34 4.16 1.10
C VAL A 25 9.64 3.51 -0.25
N GLN A 26 10.66 2.64 -0.36
CA GLN A 26 10.97 1.93 -1.60
C GLN A 26 9.83 1.03 -2.11
N ALA A 27 9.13 0.34 -1.20
CA ALA A 27 7.99 -0.50 -1.56
C ALA A 27 6.86 0.35 -2.13
N ILE A 28 6.59 1.50 -1.50
CA ILE A 28 5.59 2.47 -1.96
C ILE A 28 5.96 3.03 -3.35
N GLU A 29 7.20 3.49 -3.55
CA GLU A 29 7.65 4.04 -4.84
C GLU A 29 7.53 3.03 -5.99
N ARG A 30 7.88 1.76 -5.73
CA ARG A 30 7.70 0.68 -6.72
C ARG A 30 6.24 0.48 -7.08
N TRP A 31 5.35 0.62 -6.10
CA TRP A 31 3.93 0.43 -6.34
C TRP A 31 3.30 1.63 -7.04
N GLU A 32 3.69 2.86 -6.69
CA GLU A 32 3.34 4.08 -7.43
C GLU A 32 3.73 3.94 -8.91
N THR A 33 4.97 3.55 -9.19
CA THR A 33 5.45 3.29 -10.57
C THR A 33 4.60 2.22 -11.27
N GLY A 34 4.21 1.16 -10.55
CA GLY A 34 3.35 0.11 -11.11
C GLY A 34 1.91 0.56 -11.36
N LEU A 35 1.44 1.58 -10.64
CA LEU A 35 0.12 2.18 -10.75
C LEU A 35 0.05 3.30 -11.79
N GLU A 36 1.17 3.89 -12.20
CA GLU A 36 1.19 4.90 -13.28
C GLU A 36 0.63 4.34 -14.59
N ASP A 37 0.98 3.09 -14.92
CA ASP A 37 0.49 2.38 -16.11
C ASP A 37 -0.84 1.64 -15.88
N ALA A 38 -1.45 1.75 -14.69
CA ALA A 38 -2.66 1.03 -14.34
C ALA A 38 -3.91 1.77 -14.82
N ASP A 39 -4.59 1.19 -15.82
CA ASP A 39 -5.81 1.74 -16.43
C ASP A 39 -7.10 1.20 -15.80
N TRP A 40 -7.09 0.87 -14.51
CA TRP A 40 -8.24 0.33 -13.79
C TRP A 40 -8.78 1.30 -12.72
N ARG A 41 -10.07 1.15 -12.43
CA ARG A 41 -10.81 2.06 -11.54
C ARG A 41 -10.28 1.97 -10.11
N GLY A 42 -9.69 3.06 -9.62
CA GLY A 42 -9.12 3.15 -8.28
C GLY A 42 -7.59 3.27 -8.25
N ALA A 43 -6.90 2.98 -9.36
CA ALA A 43 -5.44 3.06 -9.42
C ALA A 43 -4.90 4.45 -9.07
N LYS A 44 -5.51 5.50 -9.65
CA LYS A 44 -5.15 6.90 -9.35
C LYS A 44 -5.38 7.29 -7.89
N THR A 45 -6.43 6.76 -7.26
CA THR A 45 -6.73 7.02 -5.84
C THR A 45 -5.65 6.38 -4.96
N ILE A 46 -5.32 5.12 -5.22
CA ILE A 46 -4.30 4.38 -4.48
C ILE A 46 -2.94 5.05 -4.67
N HIS A 47 -2.59 5.47 -5.88
CA HIS A 47 -1.38 6.24 -6.15
C HIS A 47 -1.33 7.54 -5.32
N ALA A 48 -2.44 8.27 -5.22
CA ALA A 48 -2.48 9.50 -4.42
C ALA A 48 -2.33 9.23 -2.91
N ASP A 49 -3.00 8.19 -2.40
CA ASP A 49 -2.91 7.76 -1.00
C ASP A 49 -1.49 7.27 -0.65
N LEU A 50 -0.83 6.55 -1.57
CA LEU A 50 0.57 6.11 -1.45
C LEU A 50 1.54 7.28 -1.35
N GLY A 51 1.40 8.29 -2.22
CA GLY A 51 2.23 9.47 -2.16
C GLY A 51 2.06 10.24 -0.85
N ALA A 52 0.87 10.21 -0.23
CA ALA A 52 0.65 10.79 1.10
C ALA A 52 1.35 9.98 2.20
N LEU A 53 1.23 8.65 2.17
CA LEU A 53 1.91 7.75 3.12
C LEU A 53 3.42 7.90 3.03
N ARG A 54 3.97 7.92 1.82
CA ARG A 54 5.40 8.11 1.58
C ARG A 54 5.92 9.41 2.19
N ARG A 55 5.24 10.54 1.94
CA ARG A 55 5.62 11.84 2.51
C ARG A 55 5.61 11.82 4.04
N GLN A 56 4.69 11.07 4.64
CA GLN A 56 4.62 10.94 6.10
C GLN A 56 5.80 10.12 6.64
N LEU A 57 6.23 9.08 5.93
CA LEU A 57 7.42 8.27 6.26
C LEU A 57 8.74 9.01 6.02
N GLU A 58 8.80 9.87 5.01
CA GLU A 58 9.97 10.71 4.67
C GLU A 58 10.05 11.99 5.53
N SER A 59 9.03 12.29 6.33
CA SER A 59 9.02 13.44 7.24
C SER A 59 10.09 13.29 8.33
N ASP A 60 10.72 14.40 8.74
CA ASP A 60 11.67 14.43 9.87
C ASP A 60 11.03 13.95 11.20
N ALA A 61 9.70 14.04 11.32
CA ALA A 61 8.92 13.54 12.44
C ALA A 61 7.73 12.71 11.92
N PRO A 62 7.94 11.41 11.65
CA PRO A 62 6.86 10.53 11.19
C PRO A 62 5.88 10.28 12.34
N ASP A 63 4.66 10.76 12.19
CA ASP A 63 3.55 10.48 13.10
C ASP A 63 3.01 9.07 12.85
N GLY A 64 3.27 8.15 13.79
CA GLY A 64 2.85 6.75 13.71
C GLY A 64 1.33 6.57 13.67
N GLU A 65 0.57 7.42 14.36
CA GLU A 65 -0.90 7.38 14.38
C GLU A 65 -1.44 7.77 13.00
N LYS A 66 -0.86 8.81 12.40
CA LYS A 66 -1.19 9.24 11.04
C LYS A 66 -0.80 8.22 9.98
N ILE A 67 0.35 7.57 10.15
CA ILE A 67 0.79 6.47 9.27
C ILE A 67 -0.19 5.30 9.36
N ALA A 68 -0.62 4.93 10.57
CA ALA A 68 -1.60 3.89 10.80
C ALA A 68 -2.95 4.18 10.14
N GLU A 69 -3.46 5.41 10.25
CA GLU A 69 -4.67 5.86 9.56
C GLU A 69 -4.51 5.79 8.03
N LEU A 70 -3.39 6.27 7.50
CA LEU A 70 -3.11 6.26 6.06
C LEU A 70 -3.01 4.83 5.52
N LEU A 71 -2.34 3.92 6.23
CA LEU A 71 -2.25 2.50 5.88
C LEU A 71 -3.61 1.82 5.86
N THR A 72 -4.43 2.06 6.88
CA THR A 72 -5.80 1.51 6.97
C THR A 72 -6.65 1.97 5.80
N LYS A 73 -6.64 3.29 5.53
CA LYS A 73 -7.39 3.90 4.44
C LYS A 73 -6.91 3.42 3.07
N LEU A 74 -5.59 3.30 2.88
CA LEU A 74 -4.99 2.77 1.67
C LEU A 74 -5.42 1.32 1.44
N GLY A 75 -5.43 0.50 2.49
CA GLY A 75 -5.95 -0.86 2.44
C GLY A 75 -7.43 -0.91 2.02
N GLU A 76 -8.29 -0.06 2.57
CA GLU A 76 -9.69 0.04 2.11
C GLU A 76 -9.83 0.45 0.64
N SER A 77 -9.10 1.48 0.21
CA SER A 77 -9.06 1.90 -1.20
C SER A 77 -8.61 0.76 -2.12
N THR A 78 -7.62 -0.02 -1.68
CA THR A 78 -7.06 -1.16 -2.41
C THR A 78 -8.03 -2.34 -2.48
N ALA A 79 -8.75 -2.65 -1.39
CA ALA A 79 -9.80 -3.68 -1.39
C ALA A 79 -10.95 -3.30 -2.35
N ARG A 80 -11.36 -2.02 -2.37
CA ARG A 80 -12.39 -1.54 -3.30
C ARG A 80 -11.93 -1.65 -4.76
N ALA A 81 -10.67 -1.37 -5.02
CA ALA A 81 -10.08 -1.58 -6.34
C ALA A 81 -10.03 -3.06 -6.72
N ALA A 82 -9.62 -3.94 -5.79
CA ALA A 82 -9.59 -5.39 -5.98
C ALA A 82 -10.97 -5.92 -6.40
N ALA A 83 -12.05 -5.43 -5.78
CA ALA A 83 -13.43 -5.80 -6.12
C ALA A 83 -13.87 -5.38 -7.54
N HIS A 84 -13.11 -4.53 -8.22
CA HIS A 84 -13.37 -4.11 -9.60
C HIS A 84 -12.38 -4.69 -10.62
N VAL A 85 -11.36 -5.40 -10.15
CA VAL A 85 -10.34 -6.03 -11.00
C VAL A 85 -10.54 -7.54 -10.92
N GLU A 86 -10.93 -8.17 -12.03
CA GLU A 86 -11.13 -9.62 -12.07
C GLU A 86 -9.82 -10.38 -12.30
N GLY A 87 -9.80 -11.64 -11.86
CA GLY A 87 -8.68 -12.55 -12.03
C GLY A 87 -7.54 -12.33 -11.03
N LYS A 88 -6.36 -12.83 -11.38
CA LYS A 88 -5.20 -12.92 -10.48
C LYS A 88 -4.76 -11.56 -9.92
N THR A 89 -4.94 -10.49 -10.69
CA THR A 89 -4.61 -9.12 -10.26
C THR A 89 -5.54 -8.65 -9.13
N GLY A 90 -6.83 -9.01 -9.18
CA GLY A 90 -7.78 -8.73 -8.10
C GLY A 90 -7.43 -9.47 -6.82
N GLU A 91 -7.12 -10.76 -6.92
CA GLU A 91 -6.68 -11.57 -5.77
C GLU A 91 -5.41 -10.99 -5.11
N GLN A 92 -4.45 -10.54 -5.93
CA GLN A 92 -3.23 -9.89 -5.42
C GLN A 92 -3.53 -8.54 -4.75
N LEU A 93 -4.43 -7.74 -5.32
CA LEU A 93 -4.86 -6.48 -4.70
C LEU A 93 -5.60 -6.73 -3.38
N GLN A 94 -6.42 -7.77 -3.30
CA GLN A 94 -7.15 -8.16 -2.10
C GLN A 94 -6.17 -8.56 -0.98
N ALA A 95 -5.22 -9.45 -1.27
CA ALA A 95 -4.20 -9.85 -0.30
C ALA A 95 -3.34 -8.66 0.16
N LEU A 96 -3.08 -7.72 -0.74
CA LEU A 96 -2.36 -6.49 -0.41
C LEU A 96 -3.17 -5.57 0.50
N ALA A 97 -4.46 -5.43 0.23
CA ALA A 97 -5.36 -4.64 1.05
C ALA A 97 -5.39 -5.13 2.50
N GLU A 98 -5.46 -6.45 2.69
CA GLU A 98 -5.43 -7.09 4.01
C GLU A 98 -4.10 -6.86 4.73
N ALA A 99 -2.96 -6.96 4.03
CA ALA A 99 -1.64 -6.69 4.60
C ALA A 99 -1.51 -5.23 5.05
N LEU A 100 -1.98 -4.28 4.24
CA LEU A 100 -1.96 -2.84 4.57
C LEU A 100 -2.85 -2.51 5.77
N GLN A 101 -4.06 -3.07 5.84
CA GLN A 101 -4.95 -2.92 6.99
C GLN A 101 -4.35 -3.54 8.26
N GLY A 102 -3.74 -4.72 8.13
CA GLY A 102 -3.06 -5.38 9.24
C GLY A 102 -1.91 -4.54 9.79
N ALA A 103 -1.09 -3.95 8.92
CA ALA A 103 -0.01 -3.07 9.34
C ALA A 103 -0.51 -1.76 9.94
N GLY A 104 -1.52 -1.13 9.36
CA GLY A 104 -2.14 0.07 9.93
C GLY A 104 -2.70 -0.18 11.32
N THR A 105 -3.43 -1.28 11.50
CA THR A 105 -4.00 -1.66 12.80
C THR A 105 -2.91 -2.00 13.82
N GLY A 106 -1.85 -2.69 13.39
CA GLY A 106 -0.71 -3.04 14.25
C GLY A 106 0.09 -1.83 14.71
N LEU A 107 0.25 -0.80 13.85
CA LEU A 107 0.92 0.45 14.20
C LEU A 107 0.07 1.35 15.09
N GLY A 108 -1.25 1.41 14.86
CA GLY A 108 -2.17 2.25 15.66
C GLY A 108 -2.47 1.71 17.06
N THR A 109 -2.01 0.49 17.39
CA THR A 109 -2.18 -0.15 18.70
C THR A 109 -0.87 -0.29 19.49
N ALA A 110 0.26 0.19 18.94
CA ALA A 110 1.60 0.10 19.52
C ALA A 110 2.02 1.35 20.31
#